data_AF-A0A956H4D0-F1
#
_entry.id   AF-A0A956H4D0-F1
#
_cell.length_a   1.000
_cell.length_b   1.000
_cell.length_c   1.000
_cell.angle_alpha   90.00
_cell.angle_beta   90.00
_cell.angle_gamma   90.00
#
_symmetry.space_group_name_H-M   'P 1'
#
loop_
_entity.id
_entity.type
_entity.pdbx_description
1 polymer ?
#
loop_
_entity_poly.entity_id
_entity_poly.type
_entity_poly.pdbx_seq_one_letter_code
_entity_poly.pdbx_strand_id
1 'polypeptide(L)'
;MNFDNLTFIPDVLKPWMPLIVGVVIALVIIILGFIVAGWVASGVASVLRKRKVDSSLVGFLSSLARWLVVAAAIITALERVGLQTTSLVALLGSAGIAIGLALQGNLSHFASGVMVLLFRPFKVGDYIACAGYEGFVKDIGLFTTTLHTVDNELVIIANGGVTGGPLVNYSTNGSRRAHVDVGVDYGSKVPQVLEVLRSAAKRCDLVLQDPAPDVAFVGLGASSIDFKVFAWAKSPEWLAMKHNL
;
A
#
# COMPACT_ATOMS: atom_id res chain seq x y z
N MET A 1 -40.53 32.50 -15.08
CA MET A 1 -41.43 32.28 -16.24
C MET A 1 -42.74 32.98 -15.86
N ASN A 2 -43.15 34.03 -16.58
CA ASN A 2 -44.38 34.77 -16.24
C ASN A 2 -45.60 33.91 -16.61
N PHE A 3 -46.38 33.51 -15.63
CA PHE A 3 -47.52 32.60 -15.77
C PHE A 3 -48.84 33.34 -16.07
N ASP A 4 -48.81 34.67 -16.20
CA ASP A 4 -50.01 35.51 -16.32
C ASP A 4 -50.74 35.40 -17.68
N ASN A 5 -50.09 34.84 -18.71
CA ASN A 5 -50.63 34.77 -20.08
C ASN A 5 -51.32 33.45 -20.45
N LEU A 6 -51.59 32.55 -19.49
CA LEU A 6 -52.31 31.30 -19.73
C LEU A 6 -53.82 31.49 -19.44
N THR A 7 -54.55 32.04 -20.42
CA THR A 7 -56.00 32.33 -20.36
C THR A 7 -56.91 31.09 -20.29
N PHE A 8 -56.35 29.89 -20.33
CA PHE A 8 -57.06 28.60 -20.33
C PHE A 8 -57.15 27.92 -18.97
N ILE A 9 -56.60 28.53 -17.91
CA ILE A 9 -56.49 27.91 -16.58
C ILE A 9 -57.47 28.61 -15.63
N PRO A 10 -58.39 27.88 -14.97
CA PRO A 10 -59.27 28.44 -13.94
C PRO A 10 -58.46 29.25 -12.92
N ASP A 11 -58.92 30.45 -12.54
CA ASP A 11 -58.21 31.32 -11.59
C ASP A 11 -57.91 30.64 -10.25
N VAL A 12 -58.70 29.62 -9.89
CA VAL A 12 -58.55 28.76 -8.72
C VAL A 12 -57.24 27.93 -8.74
N LEU A 13 -56.68 27.63 -9.92
CA LEU A 13 -55.49 26.79 -10.09
C LEU A 13 -54.17 27.58 -10.23
N LYS A 14 -54.24 28.90 -10.49
CA LYS A 14 -53.06 29.77 -10.62
C LYS A 14 -52.12 29.75 -9.39
N PRO A 15 -52.60 29.71 -8.13
CA PRO A 15 -51.74 29.64 -6.95
C PRO A 15 -50.94 28.32 -6.85
N TRP A 16 -51.47 27.24 -7.42
CA TRP A 16 -50.90 25.89 -7.35
C TRP A 16 -49.98 25.57 -8.53
N MET A 17 -49.98 26.40 -9.58
CA MET A 17 -49.16 26.27 -10.79
C MET A 17 -47.66 26.02 -10.53
N PRO A 18 -46.95 26.81 -9.69
CA PRO A 18 -45.52 26.59 -9.46
C PRO A 18 -45.24 25.24 -8.79
N LEU A 19 -46.15 24.77 -7.93
CA LEU A 19 -46.03 23.48 -7.26
C LEU A 19 -46.26 22.32 -8.24
N ILE A 20 -47.27 22.42 -9.11
CA ILE A 20 -47.55 21.42 -10.15
C ILE A 20 -46.35 21.31 -11.12
N VAL A 21 -45.82 22.45 -11.58
CA VAL A 21 -44.65 22.48 -12.47
C VAL A 21 -43.42 21.90 -11.77
N GLY A 22 -43.17 22.26 -10.51
CA GLY A 22 -42.07 21.72 -9.71
C GLY A 22 -42.14 20.20 -9.55
N VAL A 23 -43.33 19.65 -9.27
CA VAL A 23 -43.57 18.21 -9.15
C VAL A 23 -43.37 17.49 -10.49
N VAL A 24 -43.85 18.04 -11.60
CA VAL A 24 -43.63 17.46 -12.93
C VAL A 24 -42.14 17.42 -13.28
N ILE A 25 -41.42 18.51 -13.04
CA ILE A 25 -39.96 18.57 -13.26
C ILE A 25 -39.25 17.56 -12.36
N ALA A 26 -39.63 17.47 -11.08
CA ALA A 26 -39.06 16.50 -10.14
C ALA A 26 -39.26 15.05 -10.60
N LEU A 27 -40.45 14.70 -11.10
CA LEU A 27 -40.73 13.38 -11.67
C LEU A 27 -39.86 13.09 -12.89
N VAL A 28 -39.72 14.06 -13.80
CA VAL A 28 -38.85 13.92 -14.98
C VAL A 28 -37.39 13.68 -14.55
N ILE A 29 -36.89 14.44 -13.57
CA ILE A 29 -35.53 14.27 -13.02
C ILE A 29 -35.35 12.89 -12.41
N ILE A 30 -36.32 12.39 -11.65
CA ILE A 30 -36.25 11.05 -11.06
C ILE A 30 -36.19 9.97 -12.15
N ILE A 31 -37.06 10.05 -13.15
CA ILE A 31 -37.08 9.08 -14.26
C ILE A 31 -35.75 9.10 -15.01
N LEU A 32 -35.25 10.27 -15.37
CA LEU A 32 -33.94 10.42 -16.01
C LEU A 32 -32.81 9.93 -15.11
N GLY A 33 -32.88 10.21 -13.81
CA GLY A 33 -31.93 9.74 -12.81
C GLY A 33 -31.84 8.22 -12.75
N PHE A 34 -32.97 7.51 -12.79
CA PHE A 34 -32.97 6.04 -12.84
C PHE A 34 -32.37 5.49 -14.15
N ILE A 35 -32.63 6.15 -15.28
CA ILE A 35 -32.07 5.77 -16.58
C ILE A 35 -30.55 5.95 -16.56
N VAL A 36 -30.06 7.13 -16.16
CA VAL A 36 -28.63 7.43 -16.05
C VAL A 36 -27.95 6.50 -15.05
N ALA A 37 -28.59 6.22 -13.90
CA ALA A 37 -28.05 5.28 -12.92
C ALA A 37 -27.90 3.87 -13.51
N GLY A 38 -28.86 3.42 -14.33
CA GLY A 38 -28.78 2.16 -15.05
C GLY A 38 -27.61 2.13 -16.05
N TRP A 39 -27.41 3.21 -16.80
CA TRP A 39 -26.28 3.35 -17.73
C TRP A 39 -24.93 3.35 -17.02
N VAL A 40 -24.80 4.12 -15.94
CA VAL A 40 -23.57 4.18 -15.13
C VAL A 40 -23.27 2.80 -14.53
N ALA A 41 -24.25 2.15 -13.91
CA ALA A 41 -24.07 0.82 -13.33
C ALA A 41 -23.67 -0.23 -14.39
N SER A 42 -24.31 -0.19 -15.56
CA SER A 42 -23.98 -1.09 -16.67
C SER A 42 -22.57 -0.81 -17.23
N GLY A 43 -22.16 0.46 -17.29
CA GLY A 43 -20.82 0.87 -17.68
C GLY A 43 -19.76 0.34 -16.71
N VAL A 44 -19.95 0.55 -15.40
CA VAL A 44 -19.08 0.03 -14.33
C VAL A 44 -19.00 -1.50 -14.41
N ALA A 45 -20.14 -2.18 -14.51
CA ALA A 45 -20.19 -3.64 -14.62
C ALA A 45 -19.43 -4.15 -15.86
N SER A 46 -19.60 -3.48 -16.99
CA SER A 46 -18.95 -3.85 -18.25
C SER A 46 -17.44 -3.72 -18.18
N VAL A 47 -16.93 -2.64 -17.58
CA VAL A 47 -15.47 -2.43 -17.40
C VAL A 47 -14.90 -3.50 -16.46
N LEU A 48 -15.54 -3.76 -15.33
CA LEU A 48 -15.05 -4.72 -14.34
C LEU A 48 -15.09 -6.16 -14.89
N ARG A 49 -16.15 -6.54 -15.62
CA ARG A 49 -16.22 -7.86 -16.30
C ARG A 49 -15.13 -8.03 -17.35
N LYS A 50 -14.84 -7.00 -18.15
CA LYS A 50 -13.73 -7.01 -19.12
C LYS A 50 -12.37 -7.22 -18.45
N ARG A 51 -12.22 -6.75 -17.20
CA ARG A 51 -11.03 -6.96 -16.37
C ARG A 51 -11.02 -8.28 -15.60
N LYS A 52 -11.99 -9.19 -15.86
CA LYS A 52 -12.14 -10.49 -15.20
C LYS A 52 -12.23 -10.40 -13.67
N VAL A 53 -12.83 -9.32 -13.17
CA VAL A 53 -13.09 -9.14 -11.75
C VAL A 53 -14.20 -10.10 -11.30
N ASP A 54 -14.13 -10.58 -10.06
CA ASP A 54 -15.12 -11.48 -9.47
C ASP A 54 -16.56 -10.91 -9.57
N SER A 55 -17.51 -11.80 -9.83
CA SER A 55 -18.92 -11.45 -10.05
C SER A 55 -19.57 -10.76 -8.85
N SER A 56 -19.16 -11.11 -7.62
CA SER A 56 -19.67 -10.49 -6.39
C SER A 56 -19.20 -9.05 -6.27
N LEU A 57 -17.91 -8.80 -6.56
CA LEU A 57 -17.34 -7.46 -6.52
C LEU A 57 -17.89 -6.57 -7.64
N VAL A 58 -18.12 -7.13 -8.83
CA VAL A 58 -18.82 -6.47 -9.93
C VAL A 58 -20.22 -6.03 -9.49
N GLY A 59 -20.99 -6.93 -8.87
CA GLY A 59 -22.34 -6.64 -8.38
C GLY A 59 -22.34 -5.54 -7.32
N PHE A 60 -21.41 -5.60 -6.36
CA PHE A 60 -21.27 -4.61 -5.30
C PHE A 60 -20.96 -3.21 -5.84
N LEU A 61 -19.88 -3.07 -6.63
CA LEU A 61 -19.43 -1.76 -7.13
C LEU A 61 -20.44 -1.13 -8.11
N SER A 62 -21.08 -1.94 -8.95
CA SER A 62 -22.09 -1.45 -9.89
C SER A 62 -23.36 -0.98 -9.16
N SER A 63 -23.75 -1.69 -8.10
CA SER A 63 -24.87 -1.29 -7.25
C SER A 63 -24.58 -0.03 -6.46
N LEU A 64 -23.36 0.10 -5.90
CA LEU A 64 -22.93 1.31 -5.22
C LEU A 64 -22.98 2.53 -6.14
N ALA A 65 -22.44 2.42 -7.35
CA ALA A 65 -22.49 3.48 -8.35
C ALA A 65 -23.94 3.87 -8.72
N ARG A 66 -24.84 2.88 -8.87
CA ARG A 66 -26.27 3.11 -9.12
C ARG A 66 -26.90 3.94 -7.99
N TRP A 67 -26.68 3.54 -6.74
CA TRP A 67 -27.28 4.21 -5.58
C TRP A 67 -26.77 5.62 -5.37
N LEU A 68 -25.51 5.90 -5.67
CA LEU A 68 -24.97 7.27 -5.64
C LEU A 68 -25.68 8.19 -6.65
N VAL A 69 -25.89 7.72 -7.88
CA VAL A 69 -26.60 8.50 -8.92
C VAL A 69 -28.07 8.70 -8.55
N VAL A 70 -28.73 7.64 -8.04
CA VAL A 70 -30.13 7.73 -7.59
C VAL A 70 -30.27 8.73 -6.43
N ALA A 71 -29.37 8.68 -5.44
CA ALA A 71 -29.38 9.63 -4.32
C ALA A 71 -29.22 11.08 -4.82
N ALA A 72 -28.30 11.34 -5.75
CA ALA A 72 -28.13 12.65 -6.36
C ALA A 72 -29.40 13.12 -7.09
N ALA A 73 -30.02 12.25 -7.89
CA ALA A 73 -31.25 12.57 -8.60
C ALA A 73 -32.42 12.90 -7.66
N ILE A 74 -32.56 12.15 -6.56
CA ILE A 74 -33.58 12.42 -5.53
C ILE A 74 -33.37 13.80 -4.89
N ILE A 75 -32.13 14.14 -4.52
CA ILE A 75 -31.81 15.45 -3.94
C ILE A 75 -32.16 16.57 -4.92
N THR A 76 -31.73 16.46 -6.18
CA THR A 76 -32.04 17.46 -7.20
C THR A 76 -33.54 17.58 -7.47
N ALA A 77 -34.29 16.48 -7.41
CA ALA A 77 -35.74 16.48 -7.58
C ALA A 77 -36.46 17.19 -6.41
N LEU A 78 -36.05 16.94 -5.17
CA LEU A 78 -36.63 17.56 -3.97
C LEU A 78 -36.41 19.08 -3.96
N GLU A 79 -35.24 19.54 -4.42
CA GLU A 79 -34.93 20.97 -4.56
C GLU A 79 -35.92 21.69 -5.51
N ARG A 80 -36.37 21.02 -6.58
CA ARG A 80 -37.37 21.58 -7.52
C ARG A 80 -38.77 21.71 -6.95
N VAL A 81 -39.09 20.94 -5.91
CA VAL A 81 -40.37 21.03 -5.18
C VAL A 81 -40.32 22.12 -4.10
N GLY A 82 -39.17 22.78 -3.91
CA GLY A 82 -38.98 23.83 -2.91
C GLY A 82 -38.61 23.31 -1.52
N LEU A 83 -38.22 22.03 -1.41
CA LEU A 83 -37.71 21.48 -0.16
C LEU A 83 -36.24 21.85 0.03
N GLN A 84 -35.88 22.25 1.24
CA GLN A 84 -34.50 22.56 1.58
C GLN A 84 -33.70 21.26 1.73
N THR A 85 -32.85 20.97 0.75
CA THR A 85 -32.05 19.73 0.70
C THR A 85 -30.72 19.82 1.43
N THR A 86 -30.36 21.00 1.96
CA THR A 86 -29.09 21.25 2.66
C THR A 86 -28.86 20.25 3.81
N SER A 87 -29.90 19.93 4.58
CA SER A 87 -29.82 18.96 5.68
C SER A 87 -29.57 17.53 5.19
N LEU A 88 -30.19 17.12 4.08
CA LEU A 88 -29.97 15.81 3.46
C LEU A 88 -28.56 15.70 2.88
N VAL A 89 -28.08 16.75 2.20
CA VAL A 89 -26.72 16.79 1.67
C VAL A 89 -25.69 16.74 2.80
N ALA A 90 -25.92 17.47 3.90
CA ALA A 90 -25.07 17.42 5.08
C ALA A 90 -25.04 16.02 5.72
N LEU A 91 -26.19 15.35 5.83
CA LEU A 91 -26.29 13.99 6.36
C LEU A 91 -25.57 12.96 5.48
N LEU A 92 -25.77 13.02 4.16
CA LEU A 92 -25.09 12.12 3.22
C LEU A 92 -23.60 12.39 3.15
N GLY A 93 -23.19 13.66 3.23
CA GLY A 93 -21.79 14.06 3.31
C GLY A 93 -21.12 13.51 4.57
N SER A 94 -21.76 13.63 5.74
CA SER A 94 -21.22 13.10 7.00
C SER A 94 -21.15 11.57 6.99
N ALA A 95 -22.16 10.89 6.46
CA ALA A 95 -22.13 9.44 6.25
C ALA A 95 -20.98 9.01 5.33
N GLY A 96 -20.75 9.75 4.24
CA GLY A 96 -19.64 9.53 3.32
C GLY A 96 -18.27 9.68 3.99
N ILE A 97 -18.10 10.71 4.82
CA ILE A 97 -16.86 10.90 5.62
C ILE A 97 -16.69 9.74 6.60
N ALA A 98 -17.74 9.32 7.31
CA ALA A 98 -17.66 8.21 8.26
C ALA A 98 -17.24 6.90 7.57
N ILE A 99 -17.83 6.59 6.41
CA ILE A 99 -17.44 5.43 5.59
C ILE A 99 -15.99 5.57 5.09
N GLY A 100 -15.61 6.76 4.63
CA GLY A 100 -14.25 7.05 4.17
C GLY A 100 -13.20 6.86 5.26
N LEU A 101 -13.46 7.35 6.48
CA LEU A 101 -12.62 7.14 7.65
C LEU A 101 -12.56 5.66 8.05
N ALA A 102 -13.68 4.94 7.97
CA ALA A 102 -13.71 3.51 8.22
C ALA A 102 -12.84 2.71 7.22
N LEU A 103 -12.70 3.20 5.98
CA LEU A 103 -11.89 2.58 4.93
C LEU A 103 -10.47 3.16 4.82
N GLN A 104 -10.11 4.15 5.62
CA GLN A 104 -8.84 4.88 5.51
C GLN A 104 -7.62 3.95 5.57
N GLY A 105 -7.63 2.95 6.46
CA GLY A 105 -6.53 1.99 6.59
C GLY A 105 -6.30 1.16 5.33
N ASN A 106 -7.37 0.60 4.75
CA ASN A 106 -7.30 -0.19 3.52
C ASN A 106 -6.84 0.66 2.32
N LEU A 107 -7.29 1.91 2.25
CA LEU A 107 -6.89 2.84 1.20
C LEU A 107 -5.40 3.23 1.33
N SER A 108 -4.90 3.36 2.55
CA SER A 108 -3.47 3.57 2.81
C SER A 108 -2.64 2.37 2.34
N HIS A 109 -3.07 1.13 2.62
CA HIS A 109 -2.38 -0.06 2.12
C HIS A 109 -2.38 -0.15 0.59
N PHE A 110 -3.49 0.19 -0.06
CA PHE A 110 -3.56 0.28 -1.52
C PHE A 110 -2.54 1.28 -2.07
N ALA A 111 -2.51 2.50 -1.52
CA ALA A 111 -1.60 3.54 -1.95
C ALA A 111 -0.13 3.13 -1.77
N SER A 112 0.22 2.52 -0.63
CA SER A 112 1.54 1.94 -0.40
C SER A 112 1.90 0.87 -1.42
N GLY A 113 0.97 -0.03 -1.77
CA GLY A 113 1.21 -1.05 -2.79
C GLY A 113 1.52 -0.46 -4.16
N VAL A 114 0.74 0.53 -4.58
CA VAL A 114 0.99 1.27 -5.83
C VAL A 114 2.37 1.94 -5.80
N MET A 115 2.74 2.54 -4.67
CA MET A 115 4.04 3.19 -4.48
C MET A 115 5.21 2.21 -4.63
N VAL A 116 5.10 1.02 -4.03
CA VAL A 116 6.09 -0.05 -4.14
C VAL A 116 6.21 -0.50 -5.60
N LEU A 117 5.10 -0.71 -6.30
CA LEU A 117 5.12 -1.15 -7.71
C LEU A 117 5.73 -0.09 -8.65
N LEU A 118 5.50 1.20 -8.35
CA LEU A 118 5.98 2.32 -9.15
C LEU A 118 7.47 2.61 -8.92
N PHE A 119 7.90 2.75 -7.67
CA PHE A 119 9.27 3.14 -7.33
C PHE A 119 10.21 1.95 -7.12
N ARG A 120 9.66 0.74 -6.92
CA ARG A 120 10.40 -0.52 -6.72
C ARG A 120 11.57 -0.41 -5.73
N PRO A 121 11.34 0.03 -4.47
CA PRO A 121 12.38 0.00 -3.44
C PRO A 121 12.87 -1.42 -3.13
N PHE A 122 12.06 -2.42 -3.45
CA PHE A 122 12.37 -3.85 -3.48
C PHE A 122 11.53 -4.52 -4.55
N LYS A 123 11.88 -5.74 -4.94
CA LYS A 123 11.17 -6.55 -5.93
C LYS A 123 11.01 -7.99 -5.46
N VAL A 124 10.15 -8.75 -6.15
CA VAL A 124 10.02 -10.20 -5.96
C VAL A 124 11.39 -10.86 -6.13
N GLY A 125 11.76 -11.71 -5.17
CA GLY A 125 13.06 -12.36 -5.07
C GLY A 125 14.08 -11.65 -4.19
N ASP A 126 13.87 -10.39 -3.81
CA ASP A 126 14.74 -9.71 -2.85
C ASP A 126 14.56 -10.29 -1.45
N TYR A 127 15.65 -10.34 -0.67
CA TYR A 127 15.64 -10.68 0.75
C TYR A 127 15.60 -9.38 1.56
N ILE A 128 14.52 -9.18 2.32
CA ILE A 128 14.27 -7.93 3.04
C ILE A 128 13.92 -8.20 4.50
N ALA A 129 14.21 -7.22 5.36
CA ALA A 129 13.66 -7.12 6.71
C ALA A 129 12.71 -5.92 6.81
N CYS A 130 11.48 -6.17 7.24
CA CYS A 130 10.46 -5.16 7.48
C CYS A 130 9.44 -5.63 8.52
N ALA A 131 8.85 -4.69 9.27
CA ALA A 131 7.81 -4.97 10.27
C ALA A 131 8.13 -6.11 11.28
N GLY A 132 9.42 -6.31 11.61
CA GLY A 132 9.88 -7.36 12.53
C GLY A 132 10.07 -8.74 11.91
N TYR A 133 9.85 -8.89 10.59
CA TYR A 133 10.06 -10.13 9.85
C TYR A 133 11.20 -9.98 8.84
N GLU A 134 11.86 -11.09 8.53
CA GLU A 134 12.92 -11.16 7.52
C GLU A 134 12.65 -12.33 6.58
N GLY A 135 12.74 -12.11 5.27
CA GLY A 135 12.41 -13.14 4.28
C GLY A 135 12.55 -12.69 2.83
N PHE A 136 12.41 -13.65 1.92
CA PHE A 136 12.38 -13.42 0.49
C PHE A 136 11.00 -12.93 0.06
N VAL A 137 10.95 -11.86 -0.72
CA VAL A 137 9.71 -11.32 -1.28
C VAL A 137 9.17 -12.30 -2.30
N LYS A 138 8.03 -12.92 -1.99
CA LYS A 138 7.34 -13.88 -2.85
C LYS A 138 6.41 -13.19 -3.83
N ASP A 139 5.63 -12.23 -3.35
CA ASP A 139 4.61 -11.53 -4.13
C ASP A 139 4.35 -10.12 -3.58
N ILE A 140 4.02 -9.19 -4.48
CA ILE A 140 3.65 -7.82 -4.15
C ILE A 140 2.26 -7.56 -4.71
N GLY A 141 1.24 -7.69 -3.85
CA GLY A 141 -0.13 -7.38 -4.16
C GLY A 141 -0.48 -5.91 -3.96
N LEU A 142 -1.71 -5.53 -4.32
CA LEU A 142 -2.19 -4.15 -4.15
C LEU A 142 -2.29 -3.73 -2.67
N PHE A 143 -2.69 -4.64 -1.78
CA PHE A 143 -2.89 -4.34 -0.36
C PHE A 143 -1.85 -4.99 0.56
N THR A 144 -1.20 -6.06 0.11
CA THR A 144 -0.30 -6.87 0.93
C THR A 144 0.95 -7.28 0.17
N THR A 145 2.06 -7.42 0.88
CA THR A 145 3.29 -8.04 0.41
C THR A 145 3.46 -9.37 1.13
N THR A 146 3.86 -10.40 0.40
CA THR A 146 4.06 -11.74 0.93
C THR A 146 5.55 -12.06 0.96
N LEU A 147 6.05 -12.48 2.13
CA LEU A 147 7.41 -12.94 2.34
C LEU A 147 7.43 -14.44 2.62
N HIS A 148 8.52 -15.08 2.24
CA HIS A 148 8.89 -16.43 2.67
C HIS A 148 10.13 -16.35 3.53
N THR A 149 10.03 -16.77 4.79
CA THR A 149 11.17 -16.76 5.73
C THR A 149 12.16 -17.87 5.41
N VAL A 150 13.35 -17.79 6.01
CA VAL A 150 14.35 -18.87 5.92
C VAL A 150 13.86 -20.18 6.55
N ASP A 151 12.93 -20.09 7.50
CA ASP A 151 12.28 -21.23 8.16
C ASP A 151 11.06 -21.76 7.37
N ASN A 152 10.89 -21.32 6.12
CA ASN A 152 9.81 -21.72 5.22
C ASN A 152 8.40 -21.36 5.71
N GLU A 153 8.28 -20.24 6.45
CA GLU A 153 7.01 -19.68 6.86
C GLU A 153 6.53 -18.62 5.86
N LEU A 154 5.21 -18.58 5.61
CA LEU A 154 4.59 -17.58 4.77
C LEU A 154 4.12 -16.39 5.62
N VAL A 155 4.75 -15.24 5.46
CA VAL A 155 4.38 -14.01 6.18
C VAL A 155 3.65 -13.07 5.23
N ILE A 156 2.43 -12.67 5.59
CA ILE A 156 1.61 -11.74 4.81
C ILE A 156 1.50 -10.42 5.58
N ILE A 157 2.03 -9.35 5.01
CA ILE A 157 2.10 -8.04 5.66
C ILE A 157 1.31 -7.05 4.82
N ALA A 158 0.44 -6.26 5.45
CA ALA A 158 -0.22 -5.15 4.77
C ALA A 158 0.83 -4.14 4.27
N ASN A 159 0.68 -3.63 3.05
CA ASN A 159 1.67 -2.79 2.40
C ASN A 159 2.00 -1.53 3.20
N GLY A 160 1.01 -0.96 3.89
CA GLY A 160 1.25 0.17 4.79
C GLY A 160 2.19 -0.17 5.96
N GLY A 161 2.17 -1.41 6.44
CA GLY A 161 3.13 -1.90 7.44
C GLY A 161 4.53 -2.14 6.87
N VAL A 162 4.64 -2.52 5.59
CA VAL A 162 5.93 -2.69 4.91
C VAL A 162 6.61 -1.36 4.64
N THR A 163 5.85 -0.36 4.19
CA THR A 163 6.39 0.97 3.83
C THR A 163 6.34 1.98 4.96
N GLY A 164 5.65 1.67 6.06
CA GLY A 164 5.42 2.60 7.17
C GLY A 164 6.62 2.76 8.11
N GLY A 165 7.56 1.82 8.07
CA GLY A 165 8.78 1.82 8.89
C GLY A 165 10.05 1.66 8.05
N PRO A 166 11.23 1.63 8.69
CA PRO A 166 12.48 1.33 8.01
C PRO A 166 12.43 -0.07 7.38
N LEU A 167 12.88 -0.15 6.13
CA LEU A 167 13.02 -1.38 5.36
C LEU A 167 14.49 -1.59 5.04
N VAL A 168 15.01 -2.77 5.38
CA VAL A 168 16.39 -3.16 5.03
C VAL A 168 16.32 -4.14 3.86
N ASN A 169 16.90 -3.76 2.73
CA ASN A 169 17.03 -4.65 1.58
C ASN A 169 18.46 -5.21 1.53
N TYR A 170 18.60 -6.51 1.69
CA TYR A 170 19.89 -7.19 1.70
C TYR A 170 20.35 -7.62 0.30
N SER A 171 19.48 -7.54 -0.72
CA SER A 171 19.75 -8.04 -2.08
C SER A 171 20.24 -6.96 -3.04
N THR A 172 19.75 -5.72 -2.92
CA THR A 172 20.00 -4.66 -3.91
C THR A 172 21.48 -4.33 -4.11
N ASN A 173 22.28 -4.31 -3.03
CA ASN A 173 23.69 -3.94 -3.11
C ASN A 173 24.60 -5.05 -3.65
N GLY A 174 24.08 -6.27 -3.87
CA GLY A 174 24.83 -7.41 -4.41
C GLY A 174 25.85 -8.05 -3.46
N SER A 175 26.48 -7.26 -2.60
CA SER A 175 27.43 -7.70 -1.58
C SER A 175 27.09 -7.18 -0.19
N ARG A 176 27.57 -7.90 0.83
CA ARG A 176 27.37 -7.58 2.25
C ARG A 176 28.67 -7.76 3.01
N ARG A 177 28.90 -6.90 4.01
CA ARG A 177 30.02 -7.02 4.94
C ARG A 177 29.59 -7.84 6.16
N ALA A 178 30.41 -8.80 6.57
CA ALA A 178 30.32 -9.46 7.87
C ALA A 178 31.50 -9.06 8.75
N HIS A 179 31.38 -9.37 10.04
CA HIS A 179 32.52 -9.37 10.95
C HIS A 179 32.51 -10.62 11.83
N VAL A 180 33.71 -11.05 12.21
CA VAL A 180 33.96 -12.10 13.19
C VAL A 180 34.80 -11.48 14.31
N ASP A 181 34.35 -11.67 15.55
CA ASP A 181 35.05 -11.21 16.75
C ASP A 181 36.07 -12.29 17.15
N VAL A 182 37.33 -11.89 17.33
CA VAL A 182 38.44 -12.79 17.69
C VAL A 182 39.15 -12.25 18.93
N GLY A 183 39.10 -13.01 20.02
CA GLY A 183 39.88 -12.75 21.23
C GLY A 183 41.17 -13.57 21.22
N VAL A 184 42.30 -12.94 21.52
CA VAL A 184 43.60 -13.63 21.68
C VAL A 184 44.18 -13.39 23.07
N ASP A 185 45.10 -14.25 23.50
CA ASP A 185 45.77 -14.11 24.80
C ASP A 185 46.62 -12.82 24.89
N TYR A 186 46.71 -12.24 26.08
CA TYR A 186 47.46 -11.00 26.35
C TYR A 186 48.96 -11.09 26.06
N GLY A 187 49.54 -12.29 26.10
CA GLY A 187 50.94 -12.53 25.71
C GLY A 187 51.16 -12.52 24.20
N SER A 188 50.10 -12.43 23.38
CA SER A 188 50.20 -12.47 21.92
C SER A 188 50.79 -11.18 21.34
N LYS A 189 51.70 -11.32 20.37
CA LYS A 189 52.26 -10.16 19.67
C LYS A 189 51.26 -9.59 18.67
N VAL A 190 50.71 -8.41 18.96
CA VAL A 190 49.69 -7.73 18.14
C VAL A 190 50.04 -7.68 16.63
N PRO A 191 51.26 -7.31 16.19
CA PRO A 191 51.57 -7.30 14.76
C PRO A 191 51.43 -8.66 14.07
N GLN A 192 51.82 -9.73 14.77
CA GLN A 192 51.73 -11.10 14.27
C GLN A 192 50.27 -11.55 14.19
N VAL A 193 49.43 -11.18 15.17
CA VAL A 193 47.99 -11.48 15.17
C VAL A 193 47.31 -10.82 13.97
N LEU A 194 47.57 -9.54 13.72
CA LEU A 194 47.01 -8.82 12.58
C LEU A 194 47.37 -9.47 11.23
N GLU A 195 48.63 -9.89 11.07
CA GLU A 195 49.09 -10.58 9.86
C GLU A 195 48.41 -11.94 9.65
N VAL A 196 48.31 -12.74 10.72
CA VAL A 196 47.66 -14.06 10.68
C VAL A 196 46.18 -13.92 10.34
N LEU A 197 45.46 -13.01 10.99
CA LEU A 197 44.03 -12.78 10.75
C LEU A 197 43.75 -12.26 9.33
N ARG A 198 44.55 -11.31 8.84
CA ARG A 198 44.44 -10.83 7.44
C ARG A 198 44.71 -11.96 6.45
N SER A 199 45.73 -12.78 6.70
CA SER A 199 46.08 -13.89 5.84
C SER A 199 45.02 -14.99 5.85
N ALA A 200 44.40 -15.26 7.00
CA ALA A 200 43.28 -16.19 7.11
C ALA A 200 42.07 -15.70 6.31
N ALA A 201 41.68 -14.43 6.48
CA ALA A 201 40.56 -13.85 5.74
C ALA A 201 40.77 -13.86 4.22
N LYS A 202 42.00 -13.57 3.75
CA LYS A 202 42.34 -13.62 2.32
C LYS A 202 42.30 -15.02 1.71
N ARG A 203 42.50 -16.08 2.52
CA ARG A 203 42.47 -17.47 2.06
C ARG A 203 41.05 -18.07 2.00
N CYS A 204 40.04 -17.36 2.53
CA CYS A 204 38.67 -17.83 2.47
C CYS A 204 38.08 -17.54 1.08
N ASP A 205 37.70 -18.58 0.33
CA ASP A 205 37.23 -18.48 -1.06
C ASP A 205 35.97 -17.61 -1.24
N LEU A 206 35.14 -17.51 -0.20
CA LEU A 206 33.89 -16.74 -0.22
C LEU A 206 34.11 -15.25 0.09
N VAL A 207 35.33 -14.85 0.46
CA VAL A 207 35.67 -13.46 0.76
C VAL A 207 36.07 -12.74 -0.52
N LEU A 208 35.37 -11.64 -0.80
CA LEU A 208 35.74 -10.71 -1.86
C LEU A 208 37.07 -10.04 -1.52
N GLN A 209 37.97 -10.00 -2.51
CA GLN A 209 39.26 -9.33 -2.36
C GLN A 209 39.19 -7.83 -2.68
N ASP A 210 38.09 -7.39 -3.29
CA ASP A 210 37.74 -5.99 -3.49
C ASP A 210 36.24 -5.78 -3.13
N PRO A 211 35.92 -5.09 -2.03
CA PRO A 211 36.85 -4.49 -1.07
C PRO A 211 37.64 -5.54 -0.27
N ALA A 212 38.93 -5.29 -0.04
CA ALA A 212 39.79 -6.22 0.69
C ALA A 212 39.34 -6.42 2.15
N PRO A 213 39.53 -7.63 2.72
CA PRO A 213 39.26 -7.86 4.13
C PRO A 213 40.20 -7.03 5.01
N ASP A 214 39.68 -6.54 6.13
CA ASP A 214 40.42 -5.72 7.08
C ASP A 214 40.29 -6.27 8.49
N VAL A 215 41.25 -5.94 9.34
CA VAL A 215 41.30 -6.39 10.73
C VAL A 215 41.51 -5.17 11.61
N ALA A 216 40.58 -4.93 12.53
CA ALA A 216 40.65 -3.84 13.49
C ALA A 216 40.93 -4.39 14.89
N PHE A 217 41.83 -3.73 15.60
CA PHE A 217 41.93 -3.84 17.05
C PHE A 217 40.70 -3.18 17.68
N VAL A 218 40.01 -3.89 18.57
CA VAL A 218 38.80 -3.40 19.26
C VAL A 218 39.18 -2.85 20.62
N GLY A 219 39.98 -3.58 21.39
CA GLY A 219 40.29 -3.20 22.76
C GLY A 219 40.90 -4.33 23.58
N LEU A 220 40.99 -4.09 24.88
CA LEU A 220 41.46 -5.04 25.88
C LEU A 220 40.25 -5.48 26.72
N GLY A 221 39.86 -6.74 26.60
CA GLY A 221 38.74 -7.35 27.30
C GLY A 221 39.11 -7.91 28.68
N ALA A 222 38.19 -8.60 29.35
CA ALA A 222 38.45 -9.12 30.70
C ALA A 222 39.59 -10.15 30.74
N SER A 223 39.77 -10.93 29.67
CA SER A 223 40.78 -11.99 29.57
C SER A 223 41.34 -12.18 28.15
N SER A 224 41.16 -11.19 27.27
CA SER A 224 41.62 -11.25 25.88
C SER A 224 41.96 -9.88 25.32
N ILE A 225 42.79 -9.87 24.28
CA ILE A 225 42.95 -8.75 23.35
C ILE A 225 41.96 -8.99 22.21
N ASP A 226 41.04 -8.06 22.00
CA ASP A 226 39.90 -8.27 21.09
C ASP A 226 40.15 -7.62 19.72
N PHE A 227 39.90 -8.38 18.67
CA PHE A 227 40.00 -7.97 17.27
C PHE A 227 38.68 -8.24 16.53
N LYS A 228 38.43 -7.47 15.49
CA LYS A 228 37.35 -7.70 14.52
C LYS A 228 37.93 -7.91 13.14
N VAL A 229 37.60 -9.05 12.54
CA VAL A 229 37.92 -9.34 11.13
C VAL A 229 36.70 -8.98 10.29
N PHE A 230 36.85 -8.01 9.40
CA PHE A 230 35.82 -7.56 8.46
C PHE A 230 36.06 -8.18 7.09
N ALA A 231 35.03 -8.76 6.50
CA ALA A 231 35.09 -9.34 5.16
C ALA A 231 33.79 -9.07 4.39
N TRP A 232 33.91 -8.96 3.06
CA TRP A 232 32.77 -8.81 2.16
C TRP A 232 32.51 -10.12 1.43
N ALA A 233 31.24 -10.42 1.16
CA ALA A 233 30.82 -11.53 0.32
C ALA A 233 29.60 -11.15 -0.51
N LYS A 234 29.31 -11.92 -1.55
CA LYS A 234 28.03 -11.81 -2.27
C LYS A 234 26.88 -12.10 -1.31
N SER A 235 25.77 -11.40 -1.47
CA SER A 235 24.64 -11.50 -0.53
C SER A 235 24.11 -12.93 -0.30
N PRO A 236 24.01 -13.81 -1.32
CA PRO A 236 23.61 -15.22 -1.11
C PRO A 236 24.64 -16.04 -0.33
N GLU A 237 25.92 -15.73 -0.47
CA GLU A 237 27.04 -16.46 0.15
C GLU A 237 27.42 -15.89 1.52
N TRP A 238 26.82 -14.75 1.91
CA TRP A 238 27.20 -13.99 3.10
C TRP A 238 27.19 -14.81 4.39
N LEU A 239 26.16 -15.65 4.59
CA LEU A 239 26.06 -16.46 5.80
C LEU A 239 27.10 -17.59 5.82
N ALA A 240 27.30 -18.26 4.69
CA ALA A 240 28.31 -19.32 4.54
C ALA A 240 29.72 -18.75 4.73
N MET A 241 30.01 -17.59 4.16
CA MET A 241 31.27 -16.88 4.35
C MET A 241 31.51 -16.56 5.82
N LYS A 242 30.50 -16.05 6.53
CA LYS A 242 30.62 -15.72 7.95
C LYS A 242 30.95 -16.95 8.82
N HIS A 243 30.44 -18.13 8.47
CA HIS A 243 30.75 -19.37 9.21
C HIS A 243 32.11 -19.97 8.87
N ASN A 244 32.60 -19.75 7.65
CA ASN A 244 33.89 -20.30 7.18
C ASN A 244 35.09 -19.37 7.48
N LEU A 245 34.83 -18.11 7.81
CA LEU A 245 35.83 -17.09 8.15
C LEU A 245 36.33 -17.25 9.59
#